data_AF-A0A7R9Z8A0-F1
#
_entry.id   AF-A0A7R9Z8A0-F1
#
_cell.length_a   1.000
_cell.length_b   1.000
_cell.length_c   1.000
_cell.angle_alpha   90.00
_cell.angle_beta   90.00
_cell.angle_gamma   90.00
#
_symmetry.space_group_name_H-M   'P 1'
#
loop_
_entity.id
_entity.type
_entity.pdbx_description
1 polymer ?
#
loop_
_entity_poly.entity_id
_entity_poly.type
_entity_poly.pdbx_seq_one_letter_code
_entity_poly.pdbx_strand_id
1 'polypeptide(L)'
;SGGFSSGSSHYSNLVNNMFNGDPTKVVWGFCVNECPNYNMNAASAANLMTDLASSYPCHGGAFFWVAEHDAGEGDWSSVVNGAIQPSAGCSADTPTAMPVVAPAPTNPAPTNPAPPTGAPVTSSPATAAPVTSSPVTDAPVEAPTQSGPKPTAPTNCPNTDNSGS
;
A
#
# COMPACT_ATOMS: atom_id res chain seq x y z
N SER A 1 21.47 -5.98 -4.39
CA SER A 1 20.51 -7.01 -4.86
C SER A 1 19.28 -7.19 -3.95
N GLY A 2 18.84 -6.19 -3.17
CA GLY A 2 17.77 -6.36 -2.15
C GLY A 2 16.33 -5.97 -2.55
N GLY A 3 16.09 -5.49 -3.78
CA GLY A 3 14.77 -4.99 -4.19
C GLY A 3 13.76 -6.09 -4.57
N PHE A 4 14.23 -7.18 -5.17
CA PHE A 4 13.34 -8.23 -5.66
C PHE A 4 12.74 -9.08 -4.53
N SER A 5 13.51 -9.41 -3.50
CA SER A 5 13.05 -10.29 -2.40
C SER A 5 11.97 -9.65 -1.50
N SER A 6 12.06 -8.33 -1.27
CA SER A 6 11.03 -7.60 -0.52
C SER A 6 9.78 -7.38 -1.37
N GLY A 7 9.95 -7.01 -2.65
CA GLY A 7 8.86 -6.84 -3.59
C GLY A 7 8.09 -8.14 -3.86
N SER A 8 8.79 -9.28 -4.01
CA SER A 8 8.15 -10.58 -4.23
C SER A 8 7.32 -11.02 -3.03
N SER A 9 7.83 -10.81 -1.81
CA SER A 9 7.09 -11.07 -0.56
C SER A 9 5.82 -10.22 -0.48
N HIS A 10 5.89 -8.94 -0.88
CA HIS A 10 4.72 -8.08 -0.91
C HIS A 10 3.71 -8.53 -1.98
N TYR A 11 4.17 -8.86 -3.18
CA TYR A 11 3.35 -9.40 -4.26
C TYR A 11 2.62 -10.67 -3.80
N SER A 12 3.32 -11.63 -3.20
CA SER A 12 2.73 -12.87 -2.67
C SER A 12 1.66 -12.59 -1.60
N ASN A 13 1.87 -11.61 -0.73
CA ASN A 13 0.87 -11.23 0.27
C ASN A 13 -0.40 -10.65 -0.38
N LEU A 14 -0.28 -9.83 -1.42
CA LEU A 14 -1.44 -9.31 -2.15
C LEU A 14 -2.22 -10.44 -2.82
N VAL A 15 -1.52 -11.31 -3.55
CA VAL A 15 -2.13 -12.47 -4.23
C VAL A 15 -2.89 -13.34 -3.22
N ASN A 16 -2.22 -13.77 -2.15
CA ASN A 16 -2.78 -14.76 -1.24
C ASN A 16 -3.83 -14.18 -0.29
N ASN A 17 -3.60 -12.98 0.26
CA ASN A 17 -4.41 -12.45 1.35
C ASN A 17 -5.51 -11.50 0.88
N MET A 18 -5.33 -10.82 -0.27
CA MET A 18 -6.32 -9.87 -0.80
C MET A 18 -7.12 -10.46 -1.97
N PHE A 19 -6.50 -11.29 -2.79
CA PHE A 19 -7.10 -11.85 -4.00
C PHE A 19 -7.28 -13.37 -3.96
N ASN A 20 -7.28 -13.97 -2.76
CA ASN A 20 -7.59 -15.38 -2.55
C ASN A 20 -6.73 -16.34 -3.41
N GLY A 21 -5.48 -15.98 -3.66
CA GLY A 21 -4.55 -16.78 -4.46
C GLY A 21 -4.61 -16.49 -5.96
N ASP A 22 -5.37 -15.49 -6.43
CA ASP A 22 -5.48 -15.14 -7.84
C ASP A 22 -4.41 -14.09 -8.25
N PRO A 23 -3.32 -14.51 -8.94
CA PRO A 23 -2.27 -13.60 -9.37
C PRO A 23 -2.68 -12.70 -10.55
N THR A 24 -3.77 -13.00 -11.24
CA THR A 24 -4.24 -12.21 -12.39
C THR A 24 -4.73 -10.81 -11.98
N LYS A 25 -5.00 -10.62 -10.69
CA LYS A 25 -5.51 -9.37 -10.10
C LYS A 25 -4.41 -8.42 -9.62
N VAL A 26 -3.14 -8.83 -9.69
CA VAL A 26 -2.00 -8.04 -9.23
C VAL A 26 -1.08 -7.72 -10.40
N VAL A 27 -0.75 -6.45 -10.56
CA VAL A 27 0.24 -5.97 -11.54
C VAL A 27 1.50 -5.51 -10.83
N TRP A 28 2.66 -5.67 -11.47
CA TRP A 28 3.91 -5.11 -10.97
C TRP A 28 4.13 -3.69 -11.49
N GLY A 29 4.29 -2.72 -10.59
CA GLY A 29 4.52 -1.32 -10.94
C GLY A 29 6.01 -0.99 -11.08
N PHE A 30 6.36 -0.29 -12.16
CA PHE A 30 7.70 0.21 -12.43
C PHE A 30 7.70 1.73 -12.50
N CYS A 31 8.79 2.33 -12.02
CA CYS A 31 9.10 3.70 -12.39
C CYS A 31 10.23 3.70 -13.39
N VAL A 32 10.03 4.37 -14.53
CA VAL A 32 11.01 4.33 -15.64
C VAL A 32 11.92 5.55 -15.62
N ASN A 33 11.42 6.68 -15.11
CA ASN A 33 12.18 7.92 -14.96
C ASN A 33 11.55 8.81 -13.87
N GLU A 34 12.30 9.81 -13.40
CA GLU A 34 11.90 10.77 -12.35
C GLU A 34 11.59 10.18 -10.96
N CYS A 35 12.01 8.94 -10.70
CA CYS A 35 12.00 8.35 -9.37
C CYS A 35 13.43 8.15 -8.84
N PRO A 36 13.95 9.09 -8.03
CA PRO A 36 15.29 8.97 -7.45
C PRO A 36 15.49 7.62 -6.76
N ASN A 37 16.52 6.88 -7.15
CA ASN A 37 16.89 5.54 -6.65
C ASN A 37 15.94 4.38 -7.02
N TYR A 38 14.82 4.64 -7.70
CA TYR A 38 13.82 3.60 -8.03
C TYR A 38 13.59 3.42 -9.53
N ASN A 39 14.22 4.26 -10.37
CA ASN A 39 14.19 4.09 -11.82
C ASN A 39 14.70 2.70 -12.21
N MET A 40 13.93 2.00 -13.02
CA MET A 40 14.27 0.68 -13.55
C MET A 40 14.32 0.72 -15.07
N ASN A 41 15.46 0.32 -15.64
CA ASN A 41 15.59 0.16 -17.09
C ASN A 41 14.77 -1.04 -17.60
N ALA A 42 14.47 -1.03 -18.89
CA ALA A 42 13.59 -2.01 -19.53
C ALA A 42 14.08 -3.46 -19.39
N ALA A 43 15.39 -3.68 -19.54
CA ALA A 43 15.98 -5.02 -19.42
C ALA A 43 15.84 -5.60 -18.01
N SER A 44 16.06 -4.77 -16.98
CA SER A 44 15.90 -5.20 -15.58
C SER A 44 14.44 -5.46 -15.24
N ALA A 45 13.52 -4.64 -15.77
CA ALA A 45 12.08 -4.86 -15.62
C ALA A 45 11.62 -6.15 -16.32
N ALA A 46 12.10 -6.42 -17.53
CA ALA A 46 11.79 -7.65 -18.26
C ALA A 46 12.29 -8.92 -17.54
N ASN A 47 13.51 -8.87 -16.99
CA ASN A 47 14.03 -9.96 -16.15
C ASN A 47 13.16 -10.19 -14.91
N LEU A 48 12.75 -9.10 -14.25
CA LEU A 48 11.84 -9.18 -13.11
C LEU A 48 10.51 -9.85 -13.50
N MET A 49 9.92 -9.47 -14.63
CA MET A 49 8.67 -10.08 -15.10
C MET A 49 8.86 -11.57 -15.44
N THR A 50 10.03 -11.94 -15.98
CA THR A 50 10.37 -13.35 -16.25
C THR A 50 10.49 -14.16 -14.96
N ASP A 51 11.17 -13.60 -13.95
CA ASP A 51 11.28 -14.23 -12.63
C ASP A 51 9.92 -14.34 -11.94
N LEU A 52 9.07 -13.30 -12.06
CA LEU A 52 7.71 -13.30 -11.55
C LEU A 52 6.88 -14.41 -12.20
N ALA A 53 6.94 -14.54 -13.54
CA ALA A 53 6.23 -15.57 -14.30
C ALA A 53 6.64 -16.99 -13.89
N SER A 54 7.87 -17.19 -13.41
CA SER A 54 8.34 -18.49 -12.91
C SER A 54 7.61 -18.94 -11.63
N SER A 55 7.12 -17.98 -10.82
CA SER A 55 6.34 -18.26 -9.60
C SER A 55 4.83 -18.08 -9.80
N TYR A 56 4.44 -17.13 -10.66
CA TYR A 56 3.07 -16.75 -10.95
C TYR A 56 2.88 -16.66 -12.47
N PRO A 57 2.71 -17.80 -13.17
CA PRO A 57 2.62 -17.84 -14.63
C PRO A 57 1.50 -16.97 -15.22
N CYS A 58 0.46 -16.71 -14.43
CA CYS A 58 -0.69 -15.87 -14.78
C CYS A 58 -0.78 -14.59 -13.98
N HIS A 59 0.35 -13.94 -13.73
CA HIS A 59 0.37 -12.60 -13.13
C HIS A 59 -0.41 -11.59 -13.99
N GLY A 60 -0.97 -10.55 -13.34
CA GLY A 60 -1.75 -9.51 -14.01
C GLY A 60 -0.96 -8.63 -14.98
N GLY A 61 0.38 -8.73 -14.97
CA GLY A 61 1.26 -8.02 -15.91
C GLY A 61 2.01 -6.87 -15.24
N ALA A 62 2.34 -5.84 -16.03
CA ALA A 62 3.12 -4.70 -15.59
C ALA A 62 2.38 -3.39 -15.79
N PHE A 63 2.68 -2.44 -14.91
CA PHE A 63 2.31 -1.03 -15.03
C PHE A 63 3.60 -0.20 -14.96
N PHE A 64 3.65 0.94 -15.65
CA PHE A 64 4.78 1.85 -15.51
C PHE A 64 4.36 3.32 -15.56
N TRP A 65 5.13 4.16 -14.86
CA TRP A 65 4.96 5.61 -14.82
C TRP A 65 6.15 6.30 -15.51
N VAL A 66 6.00 7.05 -16.60
CA VAL A 66 4.80 7.33 -17.44
C VAL A 66 5.09 7.08 -18.92
N ALA A 67 4.04 6.99 -19.73
CA ALA A 67 4.15 6.94 -21.19
C ALA A 67 4.99 8.09 -21.78
N GLU A 68 4.96 9.29 -21.21
CA GLU A 68 5.80 10.43 -21.64
C GLU A 68 7.31 10.11 -21.57
N HIS A 69 7.72 9.23 -20.66
CA HIS A 69 9.12 8.81 -20.51
C HIS A 69 9.44 7.53 -21.28
N ASP A 70 8.48 6.97 -22.01
CA ASP A 70 8.65 5.81 -22.88
C ASP A 70 9.03 6.27 -24.29
N ALA A 71 10.25 6.82 -24.39
CA ALA A 71 10.78 7.38 -25.62
C ALA A 71 10.96 6.34 -26.74
N GLY A 72 11.30 6.81 -27.95
CA GLY A 72 11.72 5.94 -29.05
C GLY A 72 10.62 5.03 -29.61
N GLU A 73 9.36 5.47 -29.57
CA GLU A 73 8.18 4.65 -29.95
C GLU A 73 7.96 3.43 -29.02
N GLY A 74 8.30 3.58 -27.74
CA GLY A 74 8.05 2.56 -26.74
C GLY A 74 9.25 1.65 -26.47
N ASP A 75 10.47 2.19 -26.46
CA ASP A 75 11.69 1.41 -26.21
C ASP A 75 11.65 0.67 -24.87
N TRP A 76 11.00 1.25 -23.86
CA TRP A 76 10.85 0.59 -22.57
C TRP A 76 9.70 -0.41 -22.58
N SER A 77 8.51 0.03 -23.02
CA SER A 77 7.31 -0.80 -22.97
C SER A 77 7.38 -1.99 -23.92
N SER A 78 7.99 -1.88 -25.10
CA SER A 78 8.12 -2.98 -26.06
C SER A 78 8.92 -4.15 -25.50
N VAL A 79 10.03 -3.87 -24.82
CA VAL A 79 10.89 -4.88 -24.18
C VAL A 79 10.15 -5.59 -23.05
N VAL A 80 9.49 -4.83 -22.17
CA VAL A 80 8.74 -5.40 -21.03
C VAL A 80 7.49 -6.15 -21.51
N ASN A 81 6.82 -5.64 -22.54
CA ASN A 81 5.70 -6.32 -23.17
C ASN A 81 6.14 -7.68 -23.72
N GLY A 82 7.29 -7.75 -24.40
CA GLY A 82 7.85 -9.02 -24.88
C GLY A 82 8.04 -10.07 -23.78
N ALA A 83 8.43 -9.66 -22.57
CA ALA A 83 8.56 -10.56 -21.43
C ALA A 83 7.22 -11.03 -20.84
N ILE A 84 6.14 -10.27 -21.02
CA ILE A 84 4.80 -10.57 -20.48
C ILE A 84 3.94 -11.35 -21.47
N GLN A 85 4.20 -11.24 -22.78
CA GLN A 85 3.43 -11.93 -23.82
C GLN A 85 3.25 -13.45 -23.58
N PRO A 86 4.22 -14.22 -23.06
CA PRO A 86 4.03 -15.64 -22.77
C PRO A 86 2.93 -15.93 -21.74
N SER A 87 2.64 -14.98 -20.86
CA SER A 87 1.60 -15.05 -19.83
C SER A 87 0.29 -14.40 -20.27
N ALA A 88 0.22 -13.82 -21.48
CA ALA A 88 -0.97 -13.12 -21.95
C ALA A 88 -2.16 -14.08 -22.13
N GLY A 89 -3.36 -13.60 -21.78
CA GLY A 89 -4.61 -14.32 -22.01
C GLY A 89 -4.90 -15.47 -21.05
N CYS A 90 -4.02 -15.76 -20.08
CA CYS A 90 -4.25 -16.84 -19.12
C CYS A 90 -5.11 -16.44 -17.91
N SER A 91 -5.61 -15.21 -17.86
CA SER A 91 -6.71 -14.78 -16.96
C SER A 91 -8.07 -15.40 -17.32
N ALA A 92 -8.07 -16.44 -18.16
CA ALA A 92 -9.25 -17.18 -18.53
C ALA A 92 -9.67 -18.07 -17.36
N ASP A 93 -10.47 -17.52 -16.46
CA ASP A 93 -11.43 -18.30 -15.70
C ASP A 93 -12.81 -17.67 -15.91
N THR A 94 -13.71 -18.47 -16.49
CA THR A 94 -15.16 -18.34 -16.23
C THR A 94 -15.36 -17.95 -14.77
N PRO A 95 -16.24 -16.97 -14.46
CA PRO A 95 -16.51 -16.61 -13.08
C PRO A 95 -16.87 -17.89 -12.33
N THR A 96 -15.99 -18.37 -11.44
CA THR A 96 -16.43 -19.26 -10.39
C THR A 96 -17.38 -18.38 -9.61
N ALA A 97 -18.68 -18.63 -9.75
CA ALA A 97 -19.70 -17.88 -9.02
C ALA A 97 -19.19 -17.77 -7.58
N MET A 98 -19.16 -16.54 -7.04
CA MET A 98 -18.82 -16.35 -5.63
C MET A 98 -19.62 -17.40 -4.84
N PRO A 99 -19.03 -18.09 -3.85
CA PRO A 99 -19.80 -18.96 -2.98
C PRO A 99 -21.00 -18.14 -2.52
N VAL A 100 -22.20 -18.54 -2.92
CA VAL A 100 -23.42 -17.96 -2.36
C VAL A 100 -23.35 -18.35 -0.90
N VAL A 101 -22.95 -17.40 -0.06
CA VAL A 101 -23.05 -17.54 1.38
C VAL A 101 -24.53 -17.70 1.64
N ALA A 102 -24.96 -18.93 1.94
CA ALA A 102 -26.32 -19.18 2.39
C ALA A 102 -26.60 -18.20 3.54
N PRO A 103 -27.75 -17.52 3.56
CA PRO A 103 -28.06 -16.61 4.65
C PRO A 103 -27.90 -17.36 5.96
N ALA A 104 -27.18 -16.75 6.91
CA ALA A 104 -26.99 -17.33 8.23
C ALA A 104 -28.37 -17.70 8.80
N PRO A 105 -28.54 -18.91 9.38
CA PRO A 105 -29.81 -19.27 9.99
C PRO A 105 -30.16 -18.24 11.06
N THR A 106 -31.28 -17.55 10.86
CA THR A 106 -31.86 -16.65 11.84
C THR A 106 -32.44 -17.49 12.98
N ASN A 107 -31.60 -17.84 13.95
CA ASN A 107 -32.09 -18.39 15.20
C ASN A 107 -32.85 -17.27 15.94
N PRO A 108 -34.11 -17.46 16.34
CA PRO A 108 -34.80 -16.49 17.18
C PRO A 108 -34.00 -16.24 18.46
N ALA A 109 -33.86 -14.98 18.86
CA ALA A 109 -33.25 -14.62 20.13
C ALA A 109 -34.03 -15.32 21.28
N PRO A 110 -33.35 -15.86 22.31
CA PRO A 110 -34.02 -16.44 23.46
C PRO A 110 -34.84 -15.37 24.18
N THR A 111 -36.16 -15.54 24.24
CA THR A 111 -37.03 -14.70 25.07
C THR A 111 -36.95 -15.20 26.52
N ASN A 112 -35.99 -14.67 27.28
CA ASN A 112 -36.00 -14.85 28.73
C ASN A 112 -36.97 -13.83 29.36
N PRO A 113 -37.98 -14.26 30.14
CA PRO A 113 -38.82 -13.34 30.90
C PRO A 113 -37.96 -12.54 31.89
N ALA A 114 -38.19 -11.23 31.97
CA ALA A 114 -37.55 -10.38 32.97
C ALA A 114 -37.90 -10.86 34.40
N PRO A 115 -36.94 -10.92 35.34
CA PRO A 115 -37.22 -11.25 36.73
C PRO A 115 -38.15 -10.21 37.38
N PRO A 116 -39.07 -10.60 38.28
CA PRO A 116 -39.89 -9.65 39.00
C PRO A 116 -39.03 -8.71 39.85
N THR A 117 -39.19 -7.41 39.62
CA THR A 117 -38.48 -6.35 40.32
C THR A 117 -38.99 -6.24 41.76
N GLY A 118 -38.26 -6.81 42.72
CA GLY A 118 -38.42 -6.48 44.13
C GLY A 118 -37.82 -5.10 44.42
N ALA A 119 -38.60 -4.21 45.05
CA ALA A 119 -38.11 -2.90 45.45
C ALA A 119 -36.97 -3.01 46.49
N PRO A 120 -35.87 -2.24 46.35
CA PRO A 120 -34.79 -2.29 47.32
C PRO A 120 -35.20 -1.60 48.62
N VAL A 121 -35.08 -2.32 49.74
CA VAL A 121 -35.21 -1.73 51.08
C VAL A 121 -33.90 -1.02 51.40
N THR A 122 -33.98 0.30 51.49
CA THR A 122 -32.87 1.21 51.79
C THR A 122 -32.45 1.12 53.26
N SER A 123 -31.19 0.81 53.53
CA SER A 123 -30.51 1.20 54.77
C SER A 123 -29.35 2.15 54.42
N SER A 124 -29.47 3.41 54.84
CA SER A 124 -28.43 4.42 54.70
C SER A 124 -27.33 4.23 55.76
N PRO A 125 -26.05 4.19 55.39
CA PRO A 125 -24.96 4.48 56.30
C PRO A 125 -24.59 5.97 56.23
N ALA A 126 -24.30 6.55 57.39
CA ALA A 126 -23.95 7.94 57.57
C ALA A 126 -22.51 8.27 57.10
N THR A 127 -22.42 9.40 56.39
CA THR A 127 -21.38 10.44 56.34
C THR A 127 -19.93 10.15 56.74
N ALA A 128 -19.00 10.45 55.82
CA ALA A 128 -17.81 11.25 56.11
C ALA A 128 -17.50 12.17 54.90
N ALA A 129 -17.27 13.46 55.16
CA ALA A 129 -16.75 14.44 54.21
C ALA A 129 -15.21 14.55 54.39
N PRO A 130 -14.51 15.48 53.73
CA PRO A 130 -14.18 15.64 52.31
C PRO A 130 -12.64 15.59 52.10
N VAL A 131 -12.13 15.61 50.86
CA VAL A 131 -10.96 16.44 50.50
C VAL A 131 -10.84 16.60 48.98
N THR A 132 -10.92 17.85 48.53
CA THR A 132 -10.60 18.31 47.19
C THR A 132 -9.12 18.62 47.07
N SER A 133 -8.42 17.97 46.13
CA SER A 133 -7.12 18.43 45.63
C SER A 133 -7.30 18.96 44.19
N SER A 134 -7.03 20.25 44.01
CA SER A 134 -7.00 20.95 42.72
C SER A 134 -5.88 20.43 41.79
N PRO A 135 -5.97 20.63 40.47
CA PRO A 135 -5.06 20.03 39.49
C PRO A 135 -3.67 20.69 39.50
N VAL A 136 -2.64 19.88 39.31
CA VAL A 136 -1.29 20.35 38.95
C VAL A 136 -1.21 20.42 37.43
N THR A 137 -1.11 21.63 36.91
CA THR A 137 -0.79 21.93 35.51
C THR A 137 0.73 22.00 35.37
N ASP A 138 1.33 21.03 34.69
CA ASP A 138 2.71 21.16 34.21
C ASP A 138 2.70 21.83 32.83
N ALA A 139 3.45 22.94 32.73
CA ALA A 139 3.66 23.69 31.50
C ALA A 139 4.62 22.94 30.56
N PRO A 140 4.49 23.07 29.23
CA PRO A 140 5.47 22.53 28.29
C PRO A 140 6.79 23.30 28.40
N VAL A 141 7.87 22.56 28.66
CA VAL A 141 9.26 23.05 28.61
C VAL A 141 9.72 23.17 27.14
N GLU A 142 10.52 24.20 26.91
CA GLU A 142 11.11 24.75 25.69
C GLU A 142 11.37 23.81 24.49
N ALA A 143 11.07 24.36 23.31
CA ALA A 143 11.54 23.87 22.02
C ALA A 143 13.01 24.31 21.78
N PRO A 144 13.92 23.42 21.33
CA PRO A 144 15.25 23.83 20.92
C PRO A 144 15.20 24.52 19.56
N THR A 145 15.56 25.80 19.52
CA THR A 145 15.92 26.55 18.31
C THR A 145 17.22 26.01 17.72
N GLN A 146 17.17 25.33 16.57
CA GLN A 146 18.34 25.12 15.72
C GLN A 146 18.34 26.12 14.56
N SER A 147 19.25 27.08 14.67
CA SER A 147 19.72 27.94 13.59
C SER A 147 20.59 27.11 12.64
N GLY A 148 19.98 26.53 11.60
CA GLY A 148 20.72 25.95 10.48
C GLY A 148 21.26 27.05 9.54
N PRO A 149 22.46 26.89 8.97
CA PRO A 149 23.00 27.86 8.01
C PRO A 149 22.14 27.92 6.75
N LYS A 150 21.80 29.15 6.35
CA LYS A 150 21.15 29.49 5.08
C LYS A 150 21.95 28.90 3.91
N PRO A 151 21.37 28.03 3.05
CA PRO A 151 22.04 27.60 1.83
C PRO A 151 22.29 28.83 0.95
N THR A 152 23.56 29.07 0.63
CA THR A 152 23.96 30.01 -0.41
C THR A 152 23.45 29.49 -1.75
N ALA A 153 22.62 30.29 -2.42
CA ALA A 153 22.22 30.04 -3.79
C ALA A 153 23.47 29.92 -4.68
N PRO A 154 23.54 28.93 -5.59
CA PRO A 154 24.57 28.95 -6.62
C PRO A 154 24.29 30.11 -7.58
N THR A 155 25.23 31.05 -7.58
CA THR A 155 25.36 32.16 -8.52
C THR A 155 25.77 31.63 -9.89
N ASN A 156 25.03 32.06 -10.92
CA ASN A 156 25.36 32.12 -12.35
C ASN A 156 25.59 30.81 -13.13
N CYS A 157 24.62 30.48 -13.97
CA CYS A 157 24.91 29.97 -15.32
C CYS A 157 25.30 31.16 -16.22
N PRO A 158 26.49 31.19 -16.83
CA PRO A 158 26.68 32.01 -18.01
C PRO A 158 25.95 31.37 -19.19
N ASN A 159 24.98 32.10 -19.73
CA ASN A 159 24.62 31.99 -21.13
C ASN A 159 25.84 32.38 -21.96
N THR A 160 26.32 31.47 -22.80
CA THR A 160 26.80 31.83 -24.14
C THR A 160 26.60 30.65 -25.07
N ASP A 161 25.88 30.96 -26.15
CA ASP A 161 25.82 30.27 -27.42
C ASP A 161 27.11 29.54 -27.80
N ASN A 162 26.97 28.37 -28.41
CA ASN A 162 27.79 28.12 -29.59
C ASN A 162 27.03 27.30 -30.63
N SER A 163 26.71 28.01 -31.70
CA SER A 163 26.38 27.56 -33.04
C SER A 163 27.42 26.59 -33.63
N GLY A 164 26.94 25.62 -34.40
CA GLY A 164 27.52 25.34 -35.71
C GLY A 164 28.32 24.04 -35.90
N SER A 165 27.90 23.36 -36.98
CA SER A 165 28.55 22.29 -37.77
C SER A 165 28.47 20.86 -37.26
#